data_AF-A0A540M7J6-F1
#
_entry.id   AF-A0A540M7J6-F1
#
_cell.length_a   1.000
_cell.length_b   1.000
_cell.length_c   1.000
_cell.angle_alpha   90.00
_cell.angle_beta   90.00
_cell.angle_gamma   90.00
#
_symmetry.space_group_name_H-M   'P 1'
#
loop_
_entity.id
_entity.type
_entity.pdbx_description
1 polymer ?
#
loop_
_entity_poly.entity_id
_entity_poly.type
_entity_poly.pdbx_seq_one_letter_code
_entity_poly.pdbx_strand_id
1 'polypeptide(L)'
;MENADVSLGLHDFLERMRQPSTVDFVKSIKSFIVSFTNNAPDPERNNAAVQDFFARMEIDFRAHPLWVSCSEEELDSADERLEKYVITKLFPRVFASLLDDVKLVGQLSK
;
A
#
# COMPACT_ATOMS: atom_id res chain seq x y z
N MET A 1 -21.90 12.29 -2.81
CA MET A 1 -22.14 11.34 -1.70
C MET A 1 -21.00 10.33 -1.60
N GLU A 2 -19.83 10.59 -2.20
CA GLU A 2 -18.71 9.61 -2.22
C GLU A 2 -17.78 9.66 -1.00
N ASN A 3 -17.66 10.80 -0.29
CA ASN A 3 -16.71 10.91 0.83
C ASN A 3 -17.10 10.10 2.08
N ALA A 4 -18.39 9.87 2.30
CA ALA A 4 -18.88 9.10 3.44
C ALA A 4 -18.62 7.59 3.29
N ASP A 5 -18.80 7.07 2.08
CA ASP A 5 -18.58 5.67 1.72
C ASP A 5 -17.08 5.29 1.77
N VAL A 6 -16.22 6.19 1.26
CA VAL A 6 -14.76 6.06 1.36
C VAL A 6 -14.29 6.05 2.82
N SER A 7 -14.89 6.90 3.68
CA SER A 7 -14.54 6.96 5.10
C SER A 7 -15.02 5.72 5.87
N LEU A 8 -16.20 5.19 5.53
CA LEU A 8 -16.76 4.00 6.15
C LEU A 8 -15.91 2.77 5.88
N GLY A 9 -15.59 2.47 4.62
CA GLY A 9 -14.74 1.31 4.36
C GLY A 9 -13.30 1.47 4.86
N LEU A 10 -12.82 2.71 5.14
CA LEU A 10 -11.49 2.92 5.71
C LEU A 10 -11.50 2.54 7.18
N HIS A 11 -12.57 2.94 7.87
CA HIS A 11 -12.81 2.51 9.24
C HIS A 11 -12.87 0.98 9.31
N ASP A 12 -13.65 0.34 8.45
CA ASP A 12 -13.81 -1.12 8.43
C ASP A 12 -12.51 -1.85 8.13
N PHE A 13 -11.73 -1.36 7.17
CA PHE A 13 -10.39 -1.90 6.90
C PHE A 13 -9.49 -1.80 8.13
N LEU A 14 -9.44 -0.64 8.79
CA LEU A 14 -8.63 -0.44 9.98
C LEU A 14 -9.11 -1.28 11.16
N GLU A 15 -10.42 -1.49 11.29
CA GLU A 15 -11.00 -2.36 12.32
C GLU A 15 -10.61 -3.83 12.09
N ARG A 16 -10.72 -4.31 10.85
CA ARG A 16 -10.25 -5.66 10.49
C ARG A 16 -8.75 -5.82 10.76
N MET A 17 -7.93 -4.82 10.43
CA MET A 17 -6.48 -4.82 10.69
C MET A 17 -6.11 -4.75 12.19
N ARG A 18 -7.04 -4.40 13.08
CA ARG A 18 -6.85 -4.43 14.53
C ARG A 18 -7.17 -5.78 15.15
N GLN A 19 -7.77 -6.71 14.40
CA GLN A 19 -8.11 -8.02 14.92
C GLN A 19 -6.85 -8.86 15.19
N PRO A 20 -6.84 -9.69 16.25
CA PRO A 20 -5.69 -10.56 16.53
C PRO A 20 -5.34 -11.51 15.37
N SER A 21 -6.35 -11.94 14.61
CA SER A 21 -6.19 -12.82 13.44
C SER A 21 -5.42 -12.16 12.29
N THR A 22 -5.37 -10.84 12.20
CA THR A 22 -4.66 -10.09 11.14
C THR A 22 -3.29 -9.59 11.59
N VAL A 23 -2.80 -10.02 12.75
CA VAL A 23 -1.55 -9.52 13.32
C VAL A 23 -0.36 -9.74 12.38
N ASP A 24 -0.37 -10.84 11.63
CA ASP A 24 0.72 -11.17 10.71
C ASP A 24 0.71 -10.28 9.46
N PHE A 25 -0.47 -9.82 9.00
CA PHE A 25 -0.55 -8.76 7.98
C PHE A 25 0.05 -7.45 8.48
N VAL A 26 -0.30 -7.04 9.69
CA VAL A 26 0.23 -5.80 10.29
C VAL A 26 1.76 -5.88 10.42
N LYS A 27 2.30 -7.04 10.83
CA LYS A 27 3.75 -7.26 10.90
C LYS A 27 4.38 -7.24 9.50
N SER A 28 3.79 -7.92 8.53
CA SER A 28 4.27 -7.98 7.15
C SER A 28 4.37 -6.57 6.55
N ILE A 29 3.31 -5.77 6.66
CA ILE A 29 3.26 -4.39 6.18
C ILE A 29 4.33 -3.52 6.86
N LYS A 30 4.43 -3.59 8.19
CA LYS A 30 5.44 -2.82 8.94
C LYS A 30 6.86 -3.24 8.54
N SER A 31 7.10 -4.53 8.41
CA SER A 31 8.40 -5.09 8.02
C SER A 31 8.77 -4.67 6.61
N PHE A 32 7.81 -4.69 5.68
CA PHE A 32 8.01 -4.21 4.31
C PHE A 32 8.39 -2.73 4.29
N ILE A 33 7.63 -1.87 4.98
CA ILE A 33 7.92 -0.42 5.05
C ILE A 33 9.32 -0.19 5.61
N VAL A 34 9.67 -0.80 6.75
CA VAL A 34 10.99 -0.64 7.37
C VAL A 34 12.11 -1.11 6.45
N SER A 35 11.99 -2.32 5.90
CA SER A 35 12.97 -2.89 4.96
C SER A 35 13.16 -1.99 3.73
N PHE A 36 12.06 -1.54 3.12
CA PHE A 36 12.08 -0.66 1.96
C PHE A 36 12.79 0.66 2.28
N THR A 37 12.49 1.29 3.42
CA THR A 37 13.12 2.56 3.82
C THR A 37 14.61 2.45 4.15
N ASN A 38 15.06 1.26 4.59
CA ASN A 38 16.46 1.01 4.93
C ASN A 38 17.34 0.68 3.71
N ASN A 39 16.73 0.30 2.58
CA ASN A 39 17.47 0.03 1.35
C ASN A 39 17.96 1.32 0.68
N ALA A 40 19.02 1.19 -0.12
CA ALA A 40 19.48 2.27 -0.99
C ALA A 40 18.36 2.62 -2.01
N PRO A 41 18.15 3.90 -2.34
CA PRO A 41 17.17 4.29 -3.35
C PRO A 41 17.55 3.72 -4.73
N ASP A 42 16.65 2.91 -5.31
CA ASP A 42 16.78 2.28 -6.62
C ASP A 42 15.37 2.22 -7.24
N PRO A 43 15.02 3.11 -8.19
CA PRO A 43 13.66 3.23 -8.70
C PRO A 43 13.08 1.94 -9.28
N GLU A 44 13.83 1.23 -10.11
CA GLU A 44 13.40 0.00 -10.77
C GLU A 44 13.18 -1.12 -9.75
N ARG A 45 14.14 -1.32 -8.85
CA ARG A 45 14.03 -2.35 -7.81
C ARG A 45 12.95 -2.01 -6.79
N ASN A 46 12.79 -0.74 -6.46
CA ASN A 46 11.75 -0.26 -5.55
C ASN A 46 10.36 -0.50 -6.14
N ASN A 47 10.16 -0.21 -7.43
CA ASN A 47 8.88 -0.46 -8.09
C ASN A 47 8.56 -1.96 -8.09
N ALA A 48 9.50 -2.81 -8.52
CA ALA A 48 9.32 -4.26 -8.50
C ALA A 48 8.98 -4.79 -7.09
N ALA A 49 9.68 -4.31 -6.05
CA ALA A 49 9.42 -4.71 -4.68
C ALA A 49 8.02 -4.31 -4.17
N VAL A 50 7.52 -3.14 -4.57
CA VAL A 50 6.17 -2.66 -4.23
C VAL A 50 5.11 -3.48 -4.95
N GLN A 51 5.25 -3.70 -6.26
CA GLN A 51 4.32 -4.52 -7.05
C GLN A 51 4.23 -5.95 -6.52
N ASP A 52 5.38 -6.58 -6.28
CA ASP A 52 5.42 -7.93 -5.73
C ASP A 52 4.82 -8.01 -4.32
N PHE A 53 4.96 -6.96 -3.51
CA PHE A 53 4.36 -6.89 -2.17
C PHE A 53 2.83 -6.86 -2.25
N PHE A 54 2.25 -6.00 -3.10
CA PHE A 54 0.79 -5.93 -3.24
C PHE A 54 0.19 -7.20 -3.84
N ALA A 55 0.81 -7.77 -4.88
CA ALA A 55 0.34 -9.03 -5.47
C ALA A 55 0.31 -10.19 -4.45
N ARG A 56 1.28 -10.25 -3.55
CA ARG A 56 1.27 -11.24 -2.45
C ARG A 56 0.16 -10.96 -1.44
N MET A 57 -0.02 -9.71 -1.05
CA MET A 57 -1.05 -9.33 -0.08
C MET A 57 -2.47 -9.58 -0.60
N GLU A 58 -2.72 -9.33 -1.89
CA GLU A 58 -4.01 -9.63 -2.55
C GLU A 58 -4.34 -11.13 -2.47
N ILE A 59 -3.36 -12.00 -2.78
CA ILE A 59 -3.51 -13.45 -2.67
C ILE A 59 -3.82 -13.85 -1.21
N ASP A 60 -3.06 -13.30 -0.25
CA ASP A 60 -3.24 -13.64 1.15
C ASP A 60 -4.59 -13.12 1.71
N PHE A 61 -5.05 -11.94 1.28
CA PHE A 61 -6.37 -11.41 1.64
C PHE A 61 -7.49 -12.31 1.12
N ARG A 62 -7.46 -12.71 -0.15
CA ARG A 62 -8.46 -13.64 -0.71
C ARG A 62 -8.50 -14.99 0.01
N ALA A 63 -7.36 -15.46 0.51
CA ALA A 63 -7.26 -16.71 1.26
C ALA A 63 -7.64 -16.57 2.75
N HIS A 64 -7.72 -15.35 3.29
CA HIS A 64 -7.88 -15.15 4.73
C HIS A 64 -9.34 -15.31 5.18
N PRO A 65 -9.63 -16.00 6.31
CA PRO A 65 -11.00 -16.24 6.78
C PRO A 65 -11.87 -14.99 7.00
N LEU A 66 -11.26 -13.82 7.23
CA LEU A 66 -12.00 -12.56 7.38
C LEU A 66 -12.44 -11.92 6.05
N TRP A 67 -11.84 -12.33 4.93
CA TRP A 67 -12.06 -11.74 3.61
C TRP A 67 -12.58 -12.76 2.60
N VAL A 68 -12.51 -14.06 2.89
CA VAL A 68 -13.05 -15.12 2.03
C VAL A 68 -14.56 -15.02 1.79
N SER A 69 -15.31 -14.38 2.69
CA SER A 69 -16.75 -14.15 2.56
C SER A 69 -17.12 -12.75 2.07
N CYS A 70 -16.13 -11.91 1.77
CA CYS A 70 -16.35 -10.56 1.25
C CYS A 70 -16.67 -10.59 -0.24
N SER A 71 -17.37 -9.54 -0.70
CA SER A 71 -17.57 -9.34 -2.14
C SER A 71 -16.27 -8.90 -2.81
N GLU A 72 -16.18 -9.02 -4.15
CA GLU A 72 -15.00 -8.57 -4.88
C GLU A 72 -14.79 -7.06 -4.70
N GLU A 73 -15.87 -6.27 -4.62
CA GLU A 73 -15.79 -4.83 -4.37
C GLU A 73 -15.22 -4.50 -2.98
N GLU A 74 -15.53 -5.31 -1.96
CA GLU A 74 -14.95 -5.17 -0.62
C GLU A 74 -13.47 -5.55 -0.59
N LEU A 75 -13.07 -6.55 -1.38
CA LEU A 75 -11.68 -6.97 -1.56
C LEU A 75 -10.87 -5.89 -2.29
N ASP A 76 -11.35 -5.42 -3.45
CA ASP A 76 -10.75 -4.32 -4.20
C ASP A 76 -10.61 -3.07 -3.33
N SER A 77 -11.64 -2.76 -2.54
CA SER A 77 -11.59 -1.63 -1.61
C SER A 77 -10.54 -1.82 -0.50
N ALA A 78 -10.35 -3.05 -0.01
CA ALA A 78 -9.31 -3.34 0.97
C ALA A 78 -7.91 -3.21 0.37
N ASP A 79 -7.72 -3.66 -0.86
CA ASP A 79 -6.46 -3.55 -1.60
C ASP A 79 -6.10 -2.09 -1.90
N GLU A 80 -7.06 -1.28 -2.36
CA GLU A 80 -6.87 0.16 -2.54
C GLU A 80 -6.46 0.86 -1.24
N ARG A 81 -7.06 0.48 -0.11
CA ARG A 81 -6.76 1.06 1.21
C ARG A 81 -5.37 0.65 1.70
N LEU A 82 -4.98 -0.59 1.46
CA LEU A 82 -3.64 -1.09 1.74
C LEU A 82 -2.60 -0.34 0.91
N GLU A 83 -2.83 -0.23 -0.39
CA GLU A 83 -1.95 0.50 -1.31
C GLU A 83 -1.79 1.94 -0.84
N LYS A 84 -2.91 2.64 -0.61
CA LYS A 84 -2.91 4.01 -0.13
C LYS A 84 -2.11 4.15 1.16
N TYR A 85 -2.29 3.24 2.12
CA TYR A 85 -1.55 3.28 3.38
C TYR A 85 -0.04 3.12 3.17
N VAL A 86 0.38 2.11 2.39
CA VAL A 86 1.79 1.82 2.13
C VAL A 86 2.44 2.94 1.33
N ILE A 87 1.85 3.36 0.21
CA ILE A 87 2.39 4.44 -0.64
C ILE A 87 2.53 5.74 0.15
N THR A 88 1.56 6.08 1.00
CA THR A 88 1.65 7.27 1.87
C THR A 88 2.86 7.18 2.83
N LYS A 89 3.18 5.98 3.33
CA LYS A 89 4.34 5.76 4.21
C LYS A 89 5.66 5.76 3.46
N LEU A 90 5.68 5.31 2.20
CA LEU A 90 6.87 5.30 1.35
C LEU A 90 7.14 6.66 0.68
N PHE A 91 6.11 7.51 0.56
CA PHE A 91 6.17 8.81 -0.12
C PHE A 91 7.39 9.67 0.27
N PRO A 92 7.73 9.86 1.56
CA PRO A 92 8.88 10.68 1.92
C PRO A 92 10.22 10.15 1.38
N ARG A 93 10.34 8.85 1.11
CA ARG A 93 11.56 8.23 0.57
C ARG A 93 11.56 8.22 -0.95
N VAL A 94 10.44 7.84 -1.58
CA VAL A 94 10.31 7.74 -3.03
C VAL A 94 10.32 9.13 -3.69
N PHE A 95 9.66 10.11 -3.08
CA PHE A 95 9.60 11.48 -3.61
C PHE A 95 10.75 12.37 -3.14
N ALA A 96 11.53 12.01 -2.10
CA ALA A 96 12.76 12.73 -1.80
C ALA A 96 13.87 12.49 -2.85
N SER A 97 13.86 11.32 -3.50
CA SER A 97 14.68 11.05 -4.70
C SER A 97 14.27 11.87 -5.93
N LEU A 98 13.08 12.49 -5.92
CA LEU A 98 12.54 13.27 -7.04
C LEU A 98 13.27 14.62 -7.25
N LEU A 99 14.17 15.05 -6.36
CA LEU A 99 14.91 16.30 -6.57
C LEU A 99 15.75 16.26 -7.86
N ASP A 100 16.18 15.07 -8.29
CA ASP A 100 16.84 14.85 -9.58
C ASP A 100 15.82 14.83 -10.75
N ASP A 101 14.61 14.31 -10.54
CA ASP A 101 13.53 14.27 -11.56
C ASP A 101 12.87 15.64 -11.81
N VAL A 102 12.86 16.54 -10.82
CA VAL A 102 12.39 17.93 -10.99
C VAL A 102 13.18 18.65 -12.09
N LYS A 103 14.46 18.30 -12.27
CA LYS A 103 15.32 18.83 -13.34
C LYS A 103 14.89 18.35 -14.73
N LEU A 104 14.34 17.14 -14.82
CA LEU A 104 13.87 16.50 -16.05
C LEU A 104 12.48 17.03 -16.46
N VAL A 105 11.58 17.24 -15.48
CA VAL A 105 10.26 17.85 -15.71
C VAL A 105 10.38 19.27 -16.27
N GLY A 106 11.37 20.06 -15.83
CA GLY A 106 11.63 21.39 -16.37
C GLY A 106 12.06 21.41 -17.85
N GLN A 107 12.51 20.29 -18.42
CA GLN A 107 12.88 20.18 -19.83
C GLN A 107 11.73 19.74 -20.74
N LEU A 108 10.71 19.07 -20.20
CA LEU A 108 9.51 18.67 -20.95
C LEU A 108 8.53 19.83 -21.16
N SER A 109 8.71 20.94 -20.44
CA SER A 109 7.89 22.15 -20.53
C SER A 109 8.43 23.18 -21.55
N LYS A 110 9.25 22.74 -22.51
CA LYS A 110 9.81 23.58 -23.59
C LYS A 110 9.30 23.20 -24.96
#